data_AF-A0A2E4XZL1-F1
#
_entry.id   AF-A0A2E4XZL1-F1
#
_cell.length_a   1.000
_cell.length_b   1.000
_cell.length_c   1.000
_cell.angle_alpha   90.00
_cell.angle_beta   90.00
_cell.angle_gamma   90.00
#
_symmetry.space_group_name_H-M   'P 1'
#
loop_
_entity.id
_entity.type
_entity.pdbx_description
1 polymer ?
#
loop_
_entity_poly.entity_id
_entity_poly.type
_entity_poly.pdbx_seq_one_letter_code
_entity_poly.pdbx_strand_id
1 'polypeptide(L)'
;MQRIEQLANERQKFVVTADYIGPQRRKDREKDDSEDGLKLDLVEVPNTLGSKARGEEVDNYELQKLISEAQTEINEQRLKRNAPEIAMLVKEIVPAFQDGNVDDVIKAKVKSLSGFAADVSERLSGTSYMNVSDLCAILGSIASALQHENPNPKNIALLTPLSEAISVSFNPTEESSGLADQVVALVRQYIEKNAADFARLE
;
A
#
# COMPACT_ATOMS: atom_id res chain seq x y z
N MET A 1 37.38 -3.69 -11.93
CA MET A 1 36.57 -4.06 -13.10
C MET A 1 35.37 -4.97 -12.76
N GLN A 2 35.47 -5.88 -11.78
CA GLN A 2 34.43 -6.87 -11.47
C GLN A 2 32.99 -6.35 -11.19
N ARG A 3 32.81 -5.10 -10.71
CA ARG A 3 31.48 -4.63 -10.28
C ARG A 3 30.54 -4.27 -11.43
N ILE A 4 31.06 -3.77 -12.54
CA ILE A 4 30.23 -3.45 -13.71
C ILE A 4 29.78 -4.74 -14.40
N GLU A 5 30.68 -5.72 -14.52
CA GLU A 5 30.36 -7.06 -15.03
C GLU A 5 29.28 -7.74 -14.18
N GLN A 6 29.38 -7.63 -12.85
CA GLN A 6 28.34 -8.17 -11.97
C GLN A 6 26.99 -7.47 -12.19
N LEU A 7 26.94 -6.14 -12.31
CA LEU A 7 25.69 -5.43 -12.59
C LEU A 7 25.12 -5.75 -13.98
N ALA A 8 25.98 -6.04 -14.96
CA ALA A 8 25.58 -6.40 -16.32
C ALA A 8 25.02 -7.83 -16.40
N ASN A 9 25.57 -8.77 -15.63
CA ASN A 9 25.20 -10.19 -15.70
C ASN A 9 24.19 -10.62 -14.63
N GLU A 10 24.23 -10.02 -13.44
CA GLU A 10 23.46 -10.40 -12.26
C GLU A 10 22.74 -9.18 -11.68
N ARG A 11 21.84 -8.58 -12.48
CA ARG A 11 21.03 -7.46 -11.99
C ARG A 11 20.23 -7.93 -10.78
N GLN A 12 20.42 -7.23 -9.65
CA GLN A 12 19.65 -7.51 -8.46
C GLN A 12 18.17 -7.18 -8.70
N LYS A 13 17.32 -8.15 -8.38
CA LYS A 13 15.87 -7.96 -8.29
C LYS A 13 15.54 -6.94 -7.21
N PHE A 14 14.39 -6.31 -7.35
CA PHE A 14 13.89 -5.36 -6.37
C PHE A 14 13.05 -6.06 -5.32
N VAL A 15 13.08 -5.54 -4.10
CA VAL A 15 12.20 -5.93 -3.00
C VAL A 15 11.31 -4.74 -2.64
N VAL A 16 10.06 -5.02 -2.32
CA VAL A 16 9.08 -4.04 -1.86
C VAL A 16 8.67 -4.36 -0.42
N THR A 17 8.88 -3.40 0.46
CA THR A 17 8.48 -3.42 1.87
C THR A 17 7.67 -2.17 2.18
N ALA A 18 7.23 -2.00 3.44
CA ALA A 18 6.50 -0.80 3.86
C ALA A 18 7.35 0.49 3.81
N ASP A 19 8.67 0.38 3.97
CA ASP A 19 9.59 1.53 4.07
C ASP A 19 10.68 1.55 2.98
N TYR A 20 10.79 0.50 2.16
CA TYR A 20 11.83 0.38 1.14
C TYR A 20 11.32 -0.23 -0.18
N ILE A 21 11.70 0.40 -1.29
CA ILE A 21 11.61 -0.13 -2.65
C ILE A 21 13.01 -0.02 -3.27
N GLY A 22 13.59 -1.14 -3.66
CA GLY A 22 14.89 -1.13 -4.32
C GLY A 22 15.58 -2.48 -4.37
N PRO A 23 16.85 -2.53 -4.79
CA PRO A 23 17.60 -3.77 -4.91
C PRO A 23 17.62 -4.56 -3.60
N GLN A 24 17.34 -5.86 -3.68
CA GLN A 24 17.40 -6.74 -2.52
C GLN A 24 18.78 -6.68 -1.86
N ARG A 25 18.81 -6.33 -0.56
CA ARG A 25 20.05 -6.24 0.20
C ARG A 25 20.42 -7.61 0.74
N ARG A 26 21.70 -7.80 1.07
CA ARG A 26 22.19 -9.07 1.64
C ARG A 26 21.44 -9.48 2.91
N LYS A 27 21.14 -8.51 3.79
CA LYS A 27 20.36 -8.73 5.02
C LYS A 27 18.92 -9.17 4.78
N ASP A 28 18.34 -8.83 3.63
CA ASP A 28 16.96 -9.19 3.32
C ASP A 28 16.88 -10.67 2.93
N ARG A 29 17.93 -11.22 2.28
CA ARG A 29 18.05 -12.65 1.97
C ARG A 29 18.10 -13.50 3.23
N GLU A 30 18.89 -13.07 4.21
CA GLU A 30 19.02 -13.78 5.49
C GLU A 30 17.70 -13.84 6.28
N LYS A 31 16.80 -12.87 6.08
CA LYS A 31 15.46 -12.86 6.69
C LYS A 31 14.47 -13.76 5.95
N ASP A 32 14.57 -13.84 4.63
CA ASP A 32 13.72 -14.70 3.79
C ASP A 32 13.97 -16.19 4.08
N ASP A 33 15.20 -16.54 4.50
CA ASP A 33 15.60 -17.90 4.88
C ASP A 33 15.24 -18.28 6.35
N SER A 34 14.59 -17.40 7.12
CA SER A 34 14.18 -17.67 8.52
C SER A 34 12.72 -18.15 8.63
N GLU A 35 12.42 -19.04 9.57
CA GLU A 35 11.11 -19.75 9.70
C GLU A 35 9.88 -18.84 9.89
N ASP A 36 10.05 -17.57 10.30
CA ASP A 36 8.98 -16.56 10.43
C ASP A 36 8.78 -15.71 9.15
N GLY A 37 9.54 -15.96 8.08
CA GLY A 37 9.70 -15.08 6.92
C GLY A 37 8.48 -15.04 5.99
N LEU A 38 7.77 -13.91 5.98
CA LEU A 38 6.97 -13.50 4.83
C LEU A 38 7.86 -13.54 3.59
N LYS A 39 7.66 -14.54 2.72
CA LYS A 39 8.39 -14.63 1.44
C LYS A 39 8.41 -13.26 0.77
N LEU A 40 9.61 -12.76 0.51
CA LEU A 40 9.77 -11.48 -0.17
C LEU A 40 9.59 -11.72 -1.67
N ASP A 41 8.44 -11.33 -2.20
CA ASP A 41 8.21 -11.33 -3.64
C ASP A 41 9.21 -10.37 -4.30
N LEU A 42 10.11 -10.91 -5.13
CA LEU A 42 11.15 -10.14 -5.79
C LEU A 42 10.71 -9.73 -7.19
N VAL A 43 10.79 -8.43 -7.48
CA VAL A 43 10.44 -7.87 -8.78
C VAL A 43 11.66 -7.89 -9.70
N GLU A 44 11.51 -8.48 -10.88
CA GLU A 44 12.49 -8.37 -11.95
C GLU A 44 12.49 -6.96 -12.53
N VAL A 45 13.68 -6.38 -12.73
CA VAL A 45 13.80 -5.03 -13.29
C VAL A 45 14.64 -5.04 -14.56
N PRO A 46 14.32 -4.20 -15.56
CA PRO A 46 15.06 -4.16 -16.82
C PRO A 46 16.56 -3.92 -16.62
N ASN A 47 17.38 -4.64 -17.38
CA ASN A 47 18.84 -4.56 -17.33
C ASN A 47 19.45 -4.12 -18.68
N THR A 48 19.28 -2.84 -19.01
CA THR A 48 19.83 -2.24 -20.24
C THR A 48 21.36 -2.24 -20.28
N LEU A 49 22.03 -2.21 -19.12
CA LEU A 49 23.48 -2.36 -19.01
C LEU A 49 23.92 -3.75 -19.50
N GLY A 50 23.20 -4.79 -19.07
CA GLY A 50 23.43 -6.17 -19.51
C GLY A 50 23.24 -6.34 -21.01
N SER A 51 22.15 -5.79 -21.56
CA SER A 51 21.89 -5.84 -23.01
C SER A 51 22.99 -5.16 -23.81
N LYS A 52 23.42 -3.95 -23.40
CA LYS A 52 24.55 -3.26 -24.04
C LYS A 52 25.86 -4.02 -23.93
N ALA A 53 26.12 -4.67 -22.79
CA ALA A 53 27.33 -5.46 -22.60
C ALA A 53 27.38 -6.70 -23.51
N ARG A 54 26.22 -7.27 -23.88
CA ARG A 54 26.09 -8.39 -24.82
C ARG A 54 26.00 -7.97 -26.29
N GLY A 55 25.99 -6.66 -26.58
CA GLY A 55 25.83 -6.14 -27.93
C GLY A 55 24.41 -6.27 -28.49
N GLU A 56 23.41 -6.44 -27.63
CA GLU A 56 22.00 -6.48 -28.01
C GLU A 56 21.50 -5.07 -28.31
N GLU A 57 20.69 -4.91 -29.36
CA GLU A 57 19.95 -3.67 -29.59
C GLU A 57 18.86 -3.51 -28.52
N VAL A 58 18.75 -2.30 -27.98
CA VAL A 58 17.71 -1.95 -27.01
C VAL A 58 16.60 -1.24 -27.75
N ASP A 59 15.48 -1.94 -27.97
CA ASP A 59 14.25 -1.31 -28.45
C ASP A 59 13.63 -0.48 -27.32
N ASN A 60 13.45 0.81 -27.57
CA ASN A 60 12.86 1.74 -26.60
C ASN A 60 11.40 1.41 -26.29
N TYR A 61 10.64 0.86 -27.25
CA TYR A 61 9.24 0.51 -27.04
C TYR A 61 9.12 -0.68 -26.09
N GLU A 62 9.87 -1.76 -26.36
CA GLU A 62 9.90 -2.94 -25.48
C GLU A 62 10.49 -2.60 -24.11
N LEU A 63 11.51 -1.75 -24.04
CA LEU A 63 12.05 -1.28 -22.77
C LEU A 63 10.98 -0.53 -21.95
N GLN A 64 10.22 0.36 -22.59
CA GLN A 64 9.17 1.11 -21.90
C GLN A 64 8.05 0.18 -21.38
N LYS A 65 7.71 -0.85 -22.15
CA LYS A 65 6.77 -1.88 -21.73
C LYS A 65 7.27 -2.65 -20.50
N LEU A 66 8.51 -3.14 -20.52
CA LEU A 66 9.11 -3.84 -19.38
C LEU A 66 9.21 -2.95 -18.13
N ILE A 67 9.51 -1.66 -18.30
CA ILE A 67 9.49 -0.68 -17.19
C ILE A 67 8.08 -0.57 -16.62
N SER A 68 7.06 -0.49 -17.48
CA SER A 68 5.67 -0.33 -17.06
C SER A 68 5.16 -1.56 -16.32
N GLU A 69 5.50 -2.77 -16.80
CA GLU A 69 5.19 -4.04 -16.14
C GLU A 69 5.83 -4.12 -14.75
N ALA A 70 7.13 -3.81 -14.64
CA ALA A 70 7.82 -3.78 -13.35
C ALA A 70 7.25 -2.72 -12.39
N GLN A 71 6.84 -1.56 -12.90
CA GLN A 71 6.18 -0.51 -12.11
C GLN A 71 4.82 -0.98 -11.58
N THR A 72 4.01 -1.64 -12.40
CA THR A 72 2.73 -2.23 -11.98
C THR A 72 2.95 -3.26 -10.88
N GLU A 73 3.93 -4.17 -11.05
CA GLU A 73 4.24 -5.18 -10.04
C GLU A 73 4.70 -4.55 -8.72
N ILE A 74 5.59 -3.55 -8.77
CA ILE A 74 6.02 -2.80 -7.58
C ILE A 74 4.83 -2.15 -6.88
N ASN A 75 3.92 -1.53 -7.64
CA ASN A 75 2.74 -0.88 -7.08
C ASN A 75 1.81 -1.91 -6.43
N GLU A 76 1.54 -3.04 -7.06
CA GLU A 76 0.71 -4.10 -6.48
C GLU A 76 1.31 -4.67 -5.18
N GLN A 77 2.61 -4.93 -5.15
CA GLN A 77 3.28 -5.35 -3.92
C GLN A 77 3.21 -4.28 -2.83
N ARG A 78 3.38 -3.00 -3.19
CA ARG A 78 3.30 -1.87 -2.25
C ARG A 78 1.91 -1.76 -1.62
N LEU A 79 0.87 -1.92 -2.43
CA LEU A 79 -0.52 -1.93 -1.97
C LEU A 79 -0.78 -3.06 -0.95
N LYS A 80 -0.33 -4.28 -1.25
CA LYS A 80 -0.42 -5.42 -0.33
C LYS A 80 0.30 -5.19 0.99
N ARG A 81 1.49 -4.58 0.94
CA ARG A 81 2.31 -4.29 2.14
C ARG A 81 1.75 -3.13 2.98
N ASN A 82 1.06 -2.16 2.38
CA ASN A 82 0.46 -1.05 3.11
C ASN A 82 -0.80 -1.47 3.91
N ALA A 83 -1.53 -2.52 3.49
CA ALA A 83 -2.77 -2.94 4.15
C ALA A 83 -2.58 -3.34 5.63
N PRO A 84 -1.63 -4.23 5.97
CA PRO A 84 -1.34 -4.57 7.37
C PRO A 84 -0.89 -3.36 8.22
N GLU A 85 -0.11 -2.43 7.64
CA GLU A 85 0.31 -1.20 8.32
C GLU A 85 -0.89 -0.29 8.65
N ILE A 86 -1.81 -0.12 7.70
CA ILE A 86 -3.07 0.60 7.92
C ILE A 86 -3.87 -0.03 9.07
N ALA A 87 -4.02 -1.36 9.08
CA ALA A 87 -4.74 -2.07 10.13
C ALA A 87 -4.07 -1.91 11.51
N MET A 88 -2.74 -1.98 11.59
CA MET A 88 -2.00 -1.75 12.83
C MET A 88 -2.18 -0.33 13.35
N LEU A 89 -2.07 0.68 12.48
CA LEU A 89 -2.30 2.08 12.85
C LEU A 89 -3.72 2.28 13.40
N VAL A 90 -4.73 1.76 12.72
CA VAL A 90 -6.13 1.88 13.14
C VAL A 90 -6.37 1.20 14.49
N LYS A 91 -5.76 0.03 14.73
CA LYS A 91 -5.86 -0.70 16.01
C LYS A 91 -5.34 0.10 17.20
N GLU A 92 -4.42 1.03 16.99
CA GLU A 92 -3.91 1.92 18.04
C GLU A 92 -4.65 3.26 18.10
N ILE A 93 -5.04 3.82 16.94
CA ILE A 93 -5.73 5.10 16.84
C ILE A 93 -7.12 5.01 17.47
N VAL A 94 -7.92 4.00 17.12
CA VAL A 94 -9.33 3.93 17.54
C VAL A 94 -9.49 3.91 19.07
N PRO A 95 -8.79 3.04 19.82
CA PRO A 95 -8.88 3.04 21.29
C PRO A 95 -8.41 4.36 21.91
N ALA A 96 -7.32 4.95 21.39
CA ALA A 96 -6.81 6.21 21.92
C ALA A 96 -7.81 7.36 21.81
N PHE A 97 -8.55 7.46 20.69
CA PHE A 97 -9.62 8.44 20.55
C PHE A 97 -10.85 8.12 21.41
N GLN A 98 -11.19 6.84 21.59
CA GLN A 98 -12.31 6.42 22.44
C GLN A 98 -12.05 6.71 23.92
N ASP A 99 -10.81 6.51 24.37
CA ASP A 99 -10.40 6.74 25.76
C ASP A 99 -10.03 8.20 26.05
N GLY A 100 -10.01 9.07 25.03
CA GLY A 100 -9.58 10.47 25.15
C GLY A 100 -8.06 10.65 25.33
N ASN A 101 -7.26 9.61 25.09
CA ASN A 101 -5.81 9.57 25.27
C ASN A 101 -5.08 9.94 23.97
N VAL A 102 -5.37 11.11 23.41
CA VAL A 102 -4.77 11.56 22.14
C VAL A 102 -3.53 12.41 22.41
N ASP A 103 -2.38 11.74 22.47
CA ASP A 103 -1.06 12.37 22.59
C ASP A 103 -0.39 12.64 21.22
N ASP A 104 0.82 13.18 21.25
CA ASP A 104 1.56 13.49 20.02
C ASP A 104 2.00 12.22 19.24
N VAL A 105 2.10 11.07 19.90
CA VAL A 105 2.39 9.78 19.26
C VAL A 105 1.19 9.33 18.44
N ILE A 106 -0.02 9.42 19.00
CA ILE A 106 -1.27 9.11 18.29
C ILE A 106 -1.48 10.08 17.11
N LYS A 107 -1.21 11.38 17.29
CA LYS A 107 -1.27 12.36 16.19
C LYS A 107 -0.28 12.00 15.07
N ALA A 108 0.94 11.57 15.40
CA ALA A 108 1.89 11.10 14.40
C ALA A 108 1.39 9.87 13.63
N LYS A 109 0.73 8.93 14.33
CA LYS A 109 0.09 7.75 13.71
C LYS A 109 -1.06 8.14 12.77
N VAL A 110 -1.90 9.10 13.15
CA VAL A 110 -2.96 9.64 12.28
C VAL A 110 -2.37 10.27 11.03
N LYS A 111 -1.28 11.03 11.17
CA LYS A 111 -0.56 11.60 10.02
C LYS A 111 0.01 10.51 9.10
N SER A 112 0.61 9.46 9.68
CA SER A 112 1.07 8.30 8.91
C SER A 112 -0.08 7.62 8.17
N LEU A 113 -1.24 7.44 8.82
CA LEU A 113 -2.43 6.85 8.20
C LEU A 113 -2.90 7.65 6.97
N SER A 114 -2.91 8.98 7.07
CA SER A 114 -3.18 9.87 5.93
C SER A 114 -2.15 9.70 4.81
N GLY A 115 -0.86 9.61 5.16
CA GLY A 115 0.22 9.35 4.20
C GLY A 115 0.08 8.00 3.48
N PHE A 116 -0.28 6.93 4.19
CA PHE A 116 -0.54 5.62 3.58
C PHE A 116 -1.76 5.64 2.66
N ALA A 117 -2.84 6.31 3.06
CA ALA A 117 -4.03 6.45 2.23
C ALA A 117 -3.73 7.19 0.91
N ALA A 118 -2.90 8.24 0.96
CA ALA A 118 -2.44 8.96 -0.22
C ALA A 118 -1.52 8.11 -1.12
N ASP A 119 -0.49 7.46 -0.55
CA ASP A 119 0.44 6.57 -1.28
C ASP A 119 -0.31 5.44 -1.98
N VAL A 120 -1.32 4.86 -1.32
CA VAL A 120 -2.19 3.85 -1.93
C VAL A 120 -2.97 4.46 -3.09
N SER A 121 -3.65 5.59 -2.88
CA SER A 121 -4.49 6.22 -3.91
C SER A 121 -3.71 6.57 -5.19
N GLU A 122 -2.47 7.05 -5.05
CA GLU A 122 -1.60 7.36 -6.20
C GLU A 122 -1.17 6.12 -6.99
N ARG A 123 -1.10 4.94 -6.34
CA ARG A 123 -0.58 3.69 -6.92
C ARG A 123 -1.64 2.75 -7.47
N LEU A 124 -2.92 3.05 -7.26
CA LEU A 124 -4.03 2.21 -7.71
C LEU A 124 -4.26 2.24 -9.23
N SER A 125 -3.87 3.34 -9.89
CA SER A 125 -4.05 3.50 -11.34
C SER A 125 -3.29 2.42 -12.10
N GLY A 126 -3.98 1.70 -12.99
CA GLY A 126 -3.40 0.63 -13.79
C GLY A 126 -3.16 -0.70 -13.05
N THR A 127 -3.62 -0.83 -11.81
CA THR A 127 -3.54 -2.08 -11.03
C THR A 127 -4.86 -2.85 -11.04
N SER A 128 -4.80 -4.11 -10.63
CA SER A 128 -5.98 -4.96 -10.40
C SER A 128 -6.90 -4.49 -9.26
N TYR A 129 -6.46 -3.53 -8.45
CA TYR A 129 -7.15 -3.06 -7.23
C TYR A 129 -7.92 -1.75 -7.41
N MET A 130 -8.17 -1.32 -8.63
CA MET A 130 -8.82 -0.02 -8.89
C MET A 130 -10.16 0.15 -8.16
N ASN A 131 -10.88 -0.93 -7.87
CA ASN A 131 -12.12 -0.93 -7.09
C ASN A 131 -11.95 -0.50 -5.62
N VAL A 132 -10.72 -0.47 -5.09
CA VAL A 132 -10.40 -0.11 -3.70
C VAL A 132 -10.17 1.41 -3.55
N SER A 133 -10.09 2.17 -4.65
CA SER A 133 -9.77 3.62 -4.63
C SER A 133 -10.66 4.43 -3.71
N ASP A 134 -11.95 4.14 -3.73
CA ASP A 134 -12.92 4.88 -2.92
C ASP A 134 -12.65 4.65 -1.44
N LEU A 135 -12.38 3.40 -1.02
CA LEU A 135 -12.09 3.06 0.37
C LEU A 135 -10.86 3.82 0.88
N CYS A 136 -9.82 3.88 0.06
CA CYS A 136 -8.59 4.61 0.42
C CYS A 136 -8.80 6.12 0.45
N ALA A 137 -9.59 6.68 -0.46
CA ALA A 137 -9.96 8.09 -0.43
C ALA A 137 -10.74 8.44 0.84
N ILE A 138 -11.72 7.61 1.23
CA ILE A 138 -12.50 7.78 2.46
C ILE A 138 -11.58 7.71 3.69
N LEU A 139 -10.66 6.74 3.72
CA LEU A 139 -9.70 6.59 4.81
C LEU A 139 -8.84 7.84 4.94
N GLY A 140 -8.37 8.38 3.80
CA GLY A 140 -7.62 9.62 3.73
C GLY A 140 -8.40 10.81 4.28
N SER A 141 -9.67 10.97 3.88
CA SER A 141 -10.54 12.04 4.38
C SER A 141 -10.79 11.94 5.88
N ILE A 142 -11.05 10.73 6.40
CA ILE A 142 -11.20 10.52 7.85
C ILE A 142 -9.89 10.83 8.58
N ALA A 143 -8.75 10.31 8.10
CA ALA A 143 -7.45 10.55 8.71
C ALA A 143 -7.06 12.04 8.68
N SER A 144 -7.46 12.79 7.66
CA SER A 144 -7.33 14.25 7.62
C SER A 144 -8.21 14.91 8.68
N ALA A 145 -9.50 14.52 8.76
CA ALA A 145 -10.46 15.06 9.72
C ALA A 145 -10.00 14.88 11.19
N LEU A 146 -9.35 13.75 11.50
CA LEU A 146 -8.83 13.44 12.82
C LEU A 146 -7.63 14.32 13.25
N GLN A 147 -7.02 15.04 12.32
CA GLN A 147 -5.94 15.99 12.64
C GLN A 147 -6.48 17.33 13.15
N HIS A 148 -7.79 17.58 13.01
CA HIS A 148 -8.44 18.78 13.51
C HIS A 148 -8.92 18.64 14.96
N GLU A 149 -9.15 19.77 15.62
CA GLU A 149 -9.70 19.81 16.98
C GLU A 149 -11.18 19.39 16.94
N ASN A 150 -11.55 18.41 17.77
CA ASN A 150 -12.88 17.77 17.86
C ASN A 150 -13.28 16.85 16.69
N PRO A 151 -12.63 15.68 16.56
CA PRO A 151 -13.01 14.67 15.58
C PRO A 151 -14.42 14.12 15.83
N ASN A 152 -15.16 13.85 14.75
CA ASN A 152 -16.47 13.22 14.82
C ASN A 152 -16.35 11.75 15.31
N PRO A 153 -17.02 11.35 16.42
CA PRO A 153 -17.01 9.98 16.92
C PRO A 153 -17.45 8.93 15.89
N LYS A 154 -18.35 9.29 14.96
CA LYS A 154 -18.74 8.40 13.87
C LYS A 154 -17.57 8.11 12.93
N ASN A 155 -16.74 9.09 12.63
CA ASN A 155 -15.57 8.93 11.76
C ASN A 155 -14.55 7.98 12.41
N ILE A 156 -14.36 8.10 13.73
CA ILE A 156 -13.49 7.20 14.50
C ILE A 156 -14.01 5.75 14.41
N ALA A 157 -15.32 5.54 14.61
CA ALA A 157 -15.93 4.22 14.55
C ALA A 157 -15.83 3.55 13.16
N LEU A 158 -15.66 4.32 12.09
CA LEU A 158 -15.53 3.81 10.72
C LEU A 158 -14.12 3.37 10.35
N LEU A 159 -13.09 3.79 11.08
CA LEU A 159 -11.71 3.41 10.77
C LEU A 159 -11.51 1.90 10.77
N THR A 160 -12.03 1.20 11.78
CA THR A 160 -11.90 -0.26 11.91
C THR A 160 -12.49 -1.01 10.72
N PRO A 161 -13.80 -0.90 10.40
CA PRO A 161 -14.38 -1.62 9.27
C PRO A 161 -13.76 -1.21 7.94
N LEU A 162 -13.32 0.04 7.79
CA LEU A 162 -12.65 0.50 6.57
C LEU A 162 -11.26 -0.13 6.41
N SER A 163 -10.48 -0.25 7.49
CA SER A 163 -9.18 -0.91 7.47
C SER A 163 -9.28 -2.41 7.20
N GLU A 164 -10.32 -3.06 7.71
CA GLU A 164 -10.62 -4.47 7.45
C GLU A 164 -11.00 -4.68 5.98
N ALA A 165 -11.87 -3.82 5.44
CA ALA A 165 -12.25 -3.82 4.03
C ALA A 165 -11.02 -3.73 3.11
N ILE A 166 -10.15 -2.74 3.37
CA ILE A 166 -8.92 -2.52 2.61
C ILE A 166 -7.98 -3.73 2.72
N SER A 167 -7.85 -4.32 3.91
CA SER A 167 -6.99 -5.49 4.14
C SER A 167 -7.47 -6.70 3.35
N VAL A 168 -8.78 -6.96 3.35
CA VAL A 168 -9.40 -8.06 2.60
C VAL A 168 -9.29 -7.83 1.09
N SER A 169 -9.48 -6.60 0.62
CA SER A 169 -9.38 -6.29 -0.81
C SER A 169 -7.96 -6.48 -1.36
N PHE A 170 -6.91 -6.12 -0.60
CA PHE A 170 -5.53 -6.30 -1.06
C PHE A 170 -4.99 -7.72 -0.84
N ASN A 171 -5.50 -8.45 0.17
CA ASN A 171 -5.06 -9.79 0.52
C ASN A 171 -6.25 -10.77 0.58
N PRO A 172 -6.93 -11.02 -0.55
CA PRO A 172 -8.07 -11.92 -0.56
C PRO A 172 -7.62 -13.36 -0.29
N THR A 173 -8.25 -13.98 0.70
CA THR A 173 -8.24 -15.43 0.91
C THR A 173 -9.29 -16.10 0.02
N GLU A 174 -9.20 -17.42 -0.17
CA GLU A 174 -10.23 -18.19 -0.90
C GLU A 174 -11.66 -17.95 -0.34
N GLU A 175 -11.78 -17.67 0.95
CA GLU A 175 -13.05 -17.37 1.63
C GLU A 175 -13.51 -15.91 1.50
N SER A 176 -12.62 -14.97 1.19
CA SER A 176 -12.91 -13.53 1.29
C SER A 176 -12.99 -12.80 -0.06
N SER A 177 -12.75 -13.49 -1.17
CA SER A 177 -12.88 -12.94 -2.53
C SER A 177 -14.28 -12.39 -2.86
N GLY A 178 -15.35 -12.91 -2.24
CA GLY A 178 -16.71 -12.37 -2.38
C GLY A 178 -17.11 -11.38 -1.29
N LEU A 179 -16.33 -11.30 -0.21
CA LEU A 179 -16.59 -10.44 0.96
C LEU A 179 -16.11 -9.01 0.70
N ALA A 180 -14.98 -8.84 -0.01
CA ALA A 180 -14.44 -7.53 -0.39
C ALA A 180 -15.48 -6.66 -1.09
N ASP A 181 -16.13 -7.18 -2.13
CA ASP A 181 -17.14 -6.45 -2.91
C ASP A 181 -18.38 -6.11 -2.08
N GLN A 182 -18.78 -7.01 -1.18
CA GLN A 182 -19.90 -6.79 -0.26
C GLN A 182 -19.58 -5.70 0.78
N VAL A 183 -18.36 -5.72 1.34
CA VAL A 183 -17.92 -4.71 2.30
C VAL A 183 -17.77 -3.35 1.60
N VAL A 184 -17.21 -3.30 0.39
CA VAL A 184 -17.16 -2.09 -0.44
C VAL A 184 -18.57 -1.55 -0.67
N ALA A 185 -19.52 -2.40 -1.09
CA ALA A 185 -20.90 -1.98 -1.32
C ALA A 185 -21.58 -1.46 -0.04
N LEU A 186 -21.34 -2.10 1.10
CA LEU A 186 -21.94 -1.74 2.37
C LEU A 186 -21.34 -0.44 2.94
N VAL A 187 -20.03 -0.24 2.79
CA VAL A 187 -19.36 1.03 3.13
C VAL A 187 -19.86 2.15 2.21
N ARG A 188 -19.98 1.91 0.89
CA ARG A 188 -20.58 2.89 -0.04
C ARG A 188 -22.00 3.27 0.36
N GLN A 189 -22.85 2.28 0.66
CA GLN A 189 -24.22 2.52 1.10
C GLN A 189 -24.29 3.30 2.42
N TYR A 190 -23.40 3.00 3.36
CA TYR A 190 -23.27 3.76 4.60
C TYR A 190 -22.90 5.21 4.31
N ILE A 191 -21.96 5.45 3.39
CA ILE A 191 -21.50 6.80 3.06
C ILE A 191 -22.56 7.59 2.32
N GLU A 192 -23.24 7.00 1.33
CA GLU A 192 -24.36 7.63 0.63
C GLU A 192 -25.46 8.04 1.60
N LYS A 193 -25.78 7.17 2.57
CA LYS A 193 -26.80 7.44 3.58
C LYS A 193 -26.37 8.52 4.58
N ASN A 194 -25.07 8.69 4.81
CA ASN A 194 -24.51 9.67 5.72
C ASN A 194 -23.80 10.82 4.99
N ALA A 195 -24.06 11.04 3.69
CA ALA A 195 -23.34 12.00 2.87
C ALA A 195 -23.37 13.43 3.42
N ALA A 196 -24.44 13.81 4.13
CA ALA A 196 -24.54 15.09 4.82
C ALA A 196 -23.55 15.27 6.00
N ASP A 197 -23.13 14.16 6.63
CA ASP A 197 -22.11 14.16 7.69
C ASP A 197 -20.69 14.24 7.08
N PHE A 198 -20.48 13.74 5.85
CA PHE A 198 -19.22 13.81 5.11
C PHE A 198 -19.05 15.11 4.32
N ALA A 199 -20.14 15.73 3.83
CA ALA A 199 -20.11 17.03 3.16
C ALA A 199 -19.72 18.20 4.09
N ARG A 200 -19.55 17.93 5.40
CA ARG A 200 -18.99 18.87 6.38
C ARG A 200 -17.48 18.72 6.59
N LEU A 201 -16.82 17.89 5.77
CA LEU A 201 -15.37 17.64 5.79
C LEU A 201 -14.60 18.44 4.73
N GLU A 202 -15.28 19.16 3.84
CA GLU A 202 -14.72 20.20 2.94
C GLU A 202 -14.96 21.60 3.53
#